data_AF-A0A8D8CMB7-F1
#
_entry.id   AF-A0A8D8CMB7-F1
#
_cell.length_a   1.000
_cell.length_b   1.000
_cell.length_c   1.000
_cell.angle_alpha   90.00
_cell.angle_beta   90.00
_cell.angle_gamma   90.00
#
_symmetry.space_group_name_H-M   'P 1'
#
loop_
_entity.id
_entity.type
_entity.pdbx_description
1 polymer ?
#
loop_
_entity_poly.entity_id
_entity_poly.type
_entity_poly.pdbx_seq_one_letter_code
_entity_poly.pdbx_strand_id
1 'polypeptide(L)'
;MIHWYYFPESFDTWVPNTFDLPDNVPDCPLSPGDRWRVSASWVTDLEEYNEWMAEEDYEVDEAGRKKVHKHRLSVDDLMSAGDEKVKKPGKLTHQKRKRSPSPQAKGGKRKSGRSPAVFQKK
;
A
#
# COMPACT_ATOMS: atom_id res chain seq x y z
N MET A 1 -19.87 0.13 10.24
CA MET A 1 -19.30 -1.17 9.85
C MET A 1 -17.90 -0.94 9.33
N ILE A 2 -16.95 -1.82 9.63
CA ILE A 2 -15.59 -1.80 9.06
C ILE A 2 -15.52 -2.89 8.01
N HIS A 3 -15.11 -2.50 6.80
CA HIS A 3 -14.74 -3.40 5.73
C HIS A 3 -13.25 -3.75 5.81
N TRP A 4 -12.92 -5.04 5.71
CA TRP A 4 -11.54 -5.50 5.71
C TRP A 4 -11.03 -5.64 4.29
N TYR A 5 -10.02 -4.83 3.97
CA TYR A 5 -9.44 -4.79 2.64
C TYR A 5 -9.03 -6.17 2.12
N TYR A 6 -9.46 -6.50 0.90
CA TYR A 6 -9.23 -7.77 0.21
C TYR A 6 -9.92 -8.99 0.83
N PHE A 7 -10.82 -8.78 1.78
CA PHE A 7 -11.70 -9.83 2.29
C PHE A 7 -13.11 -9.60 1.73
N PRO A 8 -13.89 -10.68 1.54
CA PRO A 8 -15.29 -10.52 1.15
C PRO A 8 -16.10 -9.87 2.28
N GLU A 9 -17.24 -9.28 1.92
CA GLU A 9 -18.09 -8.52 2.86
C GLU A 9 -18.60 -9.34 4.05
N SER A 10 -18.59 -10.67 3.94
CA SER A 10 -18.96 -11.57 5.04
C SER A 10 -18.02 -11.46 6.26
N PHE A 11 -16.80 -10.95 6.08
CA PHE A 11 -15.83 -10.71 7.16
C PHE A 11 -16.00 -9.35 7.82
N ASP A 12 -16.90 -8.51 7.30
CA ASP A 12 -17.07 -7.15 7.80
C ASP A 12 -17.54 -7.15 9.24
N THR A 13 -16.98 -6.20 10.01
CA THR A 13 -17.23 -6.12 11.44
C THR A 13 -18.11 -4.92 11.76
N TRP A 14 -19.23 -5.19 12.42
CA TRP A 14 -20.08 -4.15 12.98
C TRP A 14 -19.47 -3.62 14.27
N VAL A 15 -18.72 -2.53 14.15
CA VAL A 15 -18.22 -1.77 15.29
C VAL A 15 -19.19 -0.65 15.66
N PRO A 16 -19.33 -0.34 16.96
CA PRO A 16 -19.92 0.92 17.42
C PRO A 16 -19.21 2.11 16.77
N ASN A 17 -19.91 3.22 16.56
CA ASN A 17 -19.34 4.43 15.98
C ASN A 17 -18.46 5.18 17.02
N THR A 18 -17.38 4.54 17.44
CA THR A 18 -16.36 5.10 18.34
C THR A 18 -15.21 5.77 17.59
N PHE A 19 -15.20 5.66 16.26
CA PHE A 19 -14.26 6.39 15.41
C PHE A 19 -14.81 7.78 15.17
N ASP A 20 -13.97 8.80 15.34
CA ASP A 20 -14.24 10.18 14.90
C ASP A 20 -14.20 10.22 13.37
N LEU A 21 -15.19 9.58 12.74
CA LEU A 21 -15.40 9.64 11.31
C LEU A 21 -15.92 11.04 10.98
N PRO A 22 -15.40 11.69 9.93
CA PRO A 22 -15.92 12.99 9.53
C PRO A 22 -17.43 12.89 9.28
N ASP A 23 -18.22 13.81 9.86
CA ASP A 23 -19.69 13.87 9.78
C ASP A 23 -20.26 13.77 8.34
N ASN A 24 -19.40 14.01 7.35
CA ASN A 24 -19.69 13.83 5.94
C ASN A 24 -19.12 12.49 5.44
N VAL A 25 -19.70 11.38 5.87
CA VAL A 25 -19.54 10.11 5.16
C VAL A 25 -20.37 10.25 3.87
N PRO A 26 -19.76 10.22 2.67
CA PRO A 26 -20.54 10.27 1.44
C PRO A 26 -21.49 9.06 1.38
N ASP A 27 -22.76 9.30 1.06
CA ASP A 27 -23.76 8.25 0.84
C ASP A 27 -23.37 7.41 -0.37
N CYS A 28 -22.73 6.26 -0.11
CA CYS A 28 -22.09 5.40 -1.10
C CYS A 28 -21.03 6.12 -1.97
N PRO A 29 -19.88 5.49 -2.26
CA PRO A 29 -19.08 5.97 -3.37
C PRO A 29 -19.96 5.96 -4.61
N LEU A 30 -19.96 7.07 -5.37
CA LEU A 30 -20.66 7.12 -6.66
C LEU A 30 -20.19 5.90 -7.45
N SER A 31 -21.11 4.97 -7.73
CA SER A 31 -20.88 3.92 -8.70
C SER A 31 -20.32 4.60 -9.94
N PRO A 32 -19.16 4.15 -10.47
CA PRO A 32 -18.65 4.74 -11.68
C PRO A 32 -19.77 4.62 -12.72
N GLY A 33 -20.16 5.73 -13.34
CA GLY A 33 -21.20 5.73 -14.37
C GLY A 33 -20.86 4.81 -15.56
N ASP A 34 -19.60 4.37 -15.62
CA ASP A 34 -19.03 3.37 -16.52
C ASP A 34 -18.64 2.07 -15.77
N ARG A 35 -18.36 1.01 -16.53
CA ARG A 35 -17.91 -0.29 -16.00
C ARG A 35 -16.67 -0.16 -15.09
N TRP A 36 -16.65 -0.92 -13.99
CA TRP A 36 -15.50 -1.03 -13.09
C TRP A 36 -14.26 -1.57 -13.82
N ARG A 37 -13.12 -0.99 -13.50
CA ARG A 37 -11.81 -1.48 -13.95
C ARG A 37 -11.06 -1.97 -12.72
N VAL A 38 -10.98 -3.30 -12.58
CA VAL A 38 -10.38 -3.97 -11.42
C VAL A 38 -9.12 -4.73 -11.79
N SER A 39 -8.25 -5.00 -10.82
CA SER A 39 -7.10 -5.87 -11.01
C SER A 39 -7.50 -7.34 -11.14
N ALA A 40 -6.66 -8.15 -11.80
CA ALA A 40 -6.91 -9.58 -11.99
C ALA A 40 -7.04 -10.37 -10.67
N SER A 41 -6.46 -9.87 -9.58
CA SER A 41 -6.60 -10.46 -8.25
C SER A 41 -8.05 -10.50 -7.77
N TRP A 42 -8.95 -9.66 -8.29
CA TRP A 42 -10.38 -9.75 -7.98
C TRP A 42 -10.97 -11.12 -8.33
N VAL A 43 -10.58 -11.67 -9.48
CA VAL A 43 -11.04 -13.00 -9.93
C VAL A 43 -10.37 -14.11 -9.13
N THR A 44 -9.08 -13.95 -8.82
CA THR A 44 -8.32 -14.94 -8.03
C THR A 44 -8.91 -15.07 -6.63
N ASP A 45 -9.19 -13.95 -5.98
CA ASP A 45 -9.69 -13.94 -4.60
C ASP A 45 -11.18 -14.37 -4.58
N LEU A 46 -11.96 -14.05 -5.62
CA LEU A 46 -13.32 -14.58 -5.80
C LEU A 46 -13.34 -16.11 -5.85
N GLU A 47 -12.41 -16.72 -6.58
CA GLU A 47 -12.29 -18.19 -6.65
C GLU A 47 -11.86 -18.78 -5.29
N GLU A 48 -10.93 -18.14 -4.59
CA GLU A 48 -10.42 -18.60 -3.29
C GLU A 48 -11.50 -18.56 -2.21
N TYR A 49 -12.23 -17.45 -2.10
CA TYR A 49 -13.29 -17.28 -1.11
C TYR A 49 -14.63 -17.87 -1.55
N ASN A 50 -14.79 -18.18 -2.85
CA ASN A 50 -16.07 -18.55 -3.46
C ASN A 50 -17.19 -17.55 -3.11
N GLU A 51 -16.82 -16.27 -3.05
CA GLU A 51 -17.68 -15.14 -2.70
C GLU A 51 -17.37 -13.96 -3.63
N TRP A 52 -18.36 -13.09 -3.84
CA TRP A 52 -18.14 -11.88 -4.62
C TRP A 52 -17.22 -10.93 -3.85
N MET A 53 -16.13 -10.52 -4.50
CA MET A 53 -15.20 -9.55 -3.95
C MET A 53 -15.69 -8.13 -4.23
N ALA A 54 -15.47 -7.19 -3.31
CA ALA A 54 -15.85 -5.78 -3.52
C ALA A 54 -14.99 -5.14 -4.61
N GLU A 55 -15.59 -4.65 -5.70
CA GLU A 55 -14.84 -4.07 -6.83
C GLU A 55 -14.02 -2.83 -6.43
N GLU A 56 -14.49 -2.08 -5.44
CA GLU A 56 -13.84 -0.90 -4.86
C GLU A 56 -12.43 -1.19 -4.34
N ASP A 57 -12.22 -2.39 -3.81
CA ASP A 57 -10.96 -2.82 -3.22
C ASP A 57 -9.91 -3.19 -4.26
N TYR A 58 -10.32 -3.43 -5.50
CA TYR A 58 -9.47 -3.86 -6.60
C TYR A 58 -9.40 -2.83 -7.71
N GLU A 59 -10.01 -1.65 -7.53
CA GLU A 59 -10.07 -0.61 -8.55
C GLU A 59 -8.66 -0.18 -9.00
N VAL A 60 -8.45 -0.13 -10.32
CA VAL A 60 -7.22 0.34 -10.95
C VAL A 60 -7.50 1.53 -11.85
N ASP A 61 -6.53 2.44 -11.94
CA ASP A 61 -6.57 3.53 -12.93
C ASP A 61 -6.31 3.03 -14.36
N GLU A 62 -6.41 3.91 -15.36
CA GLU A 62 -6.14 3.56 -16.76
C GLU A 62 -4.71 3.08 -17.00
N ALA A 63 -3.78 3.42 -16.11
CA ALA A 63 -2.39 2.96 -16.14
C ALA A 63 -2.19 1.63 -15.37
N GLY A 64 -3.26 1.01 -14.86
CA GLY A 64 -3.22 -0.24 -14.10
C GLY A 64 -2.74 -0.10 -12.67
N ARG A 65 -2.66 1.11 -12.13
CA ARG A 65 -2.25 1.35 -10.73
C ARG A 65 -3.45 1.25 -9.81
N LYS A 66 -3.28 0.52 -8.70
CA LYS A 66 -4.32 0.38 -7.68
C LYS A 66 -4.71 1.74 -7.09
N LYS A 67 -6.01 2.01 -7.07
CA LYS A 67 -6.59 3.14 -6.33
C LYS A 67 -6.75 2.75 -4.86
N VAL A 68 -6.45 3.69 -3.98
CA VAL A 68 -6.63 3.52 -2.54
C VAL A 68 -7.88 4.29 -2.13
N HIS A 69 -8.79 3.64 -1.39
CA HIS A 69 -9.99 4.31 -0.91
C HIS A 69 -9.63 5.46 0.02
N LYS A 70 -10.36 6.57 -0.11
CA LYS A 70 -10.08 7.82 0.63
C LYS A 70 -10.19 7.64 2.14
N HIS A 71 -11.01 6.71 2.58
CA HIS A 71 -11.31 6.44 3.98
C HIS A 71 -10.60 5.18 4.51
N ARG A 72 -9.59 4.66 3.81
CA ARG A 72 -8.84 3.50 4.30
C ARG A 72 -8.12 3.85 5.60
N LEU A 73 -8.53 3.19 6.69
CA LEU A 73 -7.86 3.25 7.98
C LEU A 73 -6.66 2.29 8.00
N SER A 74 -5.55 2.74 8.55
CA SER A 74 -4.41 1.87 8.86
C SER A 74 -4.57 1.24 10.25
N VAL A 75 -3.73 0.24 10.54
CA VAL A 75 -3.65 -0.35 11.88
C VAL A 75 -3.32 0.71 12.93
N ASP A 76 -2.44 1.65 12.61
CA ASP A 76 -2.09 2.75 13.51
C ASP A 76 -3.31 3.63 13.82
N ASP A 77 -4.18 3.90 12.83
CA ASP A 77 -5.41 4.68 13.03
C ASP A 77 -6.40 3.93 13.93
N LEU A 78 -6.49 2.59 13.80
CA LEU A 78 -7.33 1.75 14.65
C LEU A 78 -6.85 1.74 16.11
N MET A 79 -5.53 1.65 16.32
CA MET A 79 -4.94 1.62 17.65
C MET A 79 -4.87 3.01 18.31
N SER A 80 -4.85 4.08 17.51
CA SER A 80 -4.79 5.47 17.98
C SER A 80 -6.16 6.08 18.25
N ALA A 81 -7.26 5.37 17.99
CA ALA A 81 -8.63 5.85 18.22
C ALA A 81 -8.93 6.21 19.70
N GLY A 82 -8.05 5.84 20.64
CA GLY A 82 -8.12 6.25 22.05
C GLY A 82 -7.24 7.45 22.43
N ASP A 83 -6.43 7.98 21.51
CA ASP A 83 -5.45 9.04 21.78
C ASP A 83 -5.78 10.24 20.87
N GLU A 84 -6.52 11.21 21.40
CA GLU A 84 -6.98 12.41 20.69
C GLU A 84 -5.81 13.30 20.22
N LYS A 85 -5.18 12.98 19.08
CA LYS A 85 -4.40 13.94 18.29
C LYS A 85 -4.56 13.67 16.79
N VAL A 86 -5.65 14.20 16.26
CA VAL A 86 -5.91 14.41 14.83
C VAL A 86 -4.62 14.85 14.10
N LYS A 87 -4.07 13.96 13.27
CA LYS A 87 -3.08 14.31 12.26
C LYS A 87 -3.69 14.12 10.89
N LYS A 88 -3.96 15.25 10.23
CA LYS A 88 -4.36 15.35 8.82
C LYS A 88 -3.52 14.41 7.94
N PRO A 89 -4.06 13.83 6.86
CA PRO A 89 -3.32 12.94 5.99
C PRO A 89 -2.19 13.72 5.31
N GLY A 90 -0.98 13.56 5.81
CA GLY A 90 0.23 14.09 5.20
C GLY A 90 0.42 13.38 3.86
N LYS A 91 0.54 14.16 2.77
CA LYS A 91 1.04 13.70 1.47
C LYS A 91 2.17 12.69 1.69
N LEU A 92 1.94 11.43 1.31
CA LEU A 92 2.97 10.41 1.21
C LEU A 92 3.95 10.84 0.10
N THR A 93 4.90 11.71 0.45
CA THR A 93 6.09 11.88 -0.37
C THR A 93 6.81 10.54 -0.32
N HIS A 94 6.91 9.87 -1.46
CA HIS A 94 7.67 8.66 -1.67
C HIS A 94 9.15 8.92 -1.32
N GLN A 95 9.51 8.90 -0.03
CA GLN A 95 10.89 8.75 0.38
C GLN A 95 11.26 7.30 0.14
N LYS A 96 11.89 7.06 -1.02
CA LYS A 96 12.67 5.86 -1.29
C LYS A 96 13.55 5.61 -0.06
N ARG A 97 13.23 4.60 0.75
CA ARG A 97 14.04 4.20 1.90
C ARG A 97 15.44 3.94 1.38
N LYS A 98 16.38 4.80 1.77
CA LYS A 98 17.79 4.73 1.38
C LYS A 98 18.31 3.36 1.81
N ARG A 99 18.97 2.66 0.88
CA ARG A 99 19.72 1.42 1.16
C ARG A 99 20.49 1.61 2.47
N SER A 100 20.43 0.59 3.33
CA SER A 100 21.15 0.53 4.60
C SER A 100 22.59 1.03 4.43
N PRO A 101 23.12 1.83 5.36
CA PRO A 101 24.49 2.32 5.26
C PRO A 101 25.41 1.10 5.44
N SER A 102 25.96 0.59 4.34
CA SER A 102 27.03 -0.40 4.41
C SER A 102 28.21 0.20 5.20
N PRO A 103 28.81 -0.57 6.12
CA PRO A 103 29.94 -0.09 6.91
C PRO A 103 31.10 0.32 6.01
N GLN A 104 31.62 1.53 6.21
CA GLN A 104 32.75 2.07 5.45
C GLN A 104 34.02 1.27 5.77
N ALA A 105 34.61 0.63 4.76
CA ALA A 105 35.92 0.01 4.87
C ALA A 105 36.99 1.09 5.09
N LYS A 106 37.50 1.22 6.33
CA LYS A 106 38.68 2.05 6.60
C LYS A 106 39.92 1.33 6.12
N GLY A 107 40.57 1.91 5.11
CA GLY A 107 41.80 1.40 4.51
C GLY A 107 43.01 1.44 5.45
N GLY A 108 43.84 0.40 5.37
CA GLY A 108 45.12 0.29 6.04
C GLY A 108 46.10 -0.58 5.25
N LYS A 109 46.81 0.06 4.31
CA LYS A 109 48.02 -0.32 3.56
C LYS A 109 48.69 -1.68 3.90
N ARG A 110 48.97 -2.49 2.86
CA ARG A 110 50.35 -2.96 2.57
C ARG A 110 50.58 -3.04 1.04
N LYS A 111 51.67 -2.39 0.61
CA LYS A 111 52.25 -2.35 -0.75
C LYS A 111 52.92 -3.68 -1.11
N SER A 112 52.85 -4.04 -2.40
CA SER A 112 53.88 -4.71 -3.22
C SER A 112 53.15 -5.43 -4.37
N GLY A 113 53.34 -5.20 -5.66
CA GLY A 113 54.35 -4.49 -6.41
C GLY A 113 54.50 -5.20 -7.77
N ARG A 114 54.49 -4.42 -8.86
CA ARG A 114 54.92 -4.72 -10.25
C ARG A 114 53.82 -5.01 -11.30
N SER A 115 53.67 -4.01 -12.18
CA SER A 115 52.84 -3.80 -13.37
C SER A 115 53.29 -4.62 -14.63
N PRO A 116 52.89 -4.28 -15.89
CA PRO A 116 51.59 -4.46 -16.58
C PRO A 116 51.72 -5.10 -18.00
N ALA A 117 50.61 -5.44 -18.70
CA ALA A 117 50.40 -5.42 -20.18
C ALA A 117 49.11 -6.21 -20.54
N VAL A 118 48.01 -5.62 -21.04
CA VAL A 118 47.68 -5.18 -22.43
C VAL A 118 47.30 -6.32 -23.40
N PHE A 119 45.99 -6.36 -23.78
CA PHE A 119 45.35 -6.75 -25.07
C PHE A 119 45.56 -8.21 -25.59
N GLN A 120 44.70 -8.95 -26.32
CA GLN A 120 43.37 -8.82 -26.96
C GLN A 120 42.83 -10.24 -27.25
N LYS A 121 41.53 -10.28 -27.54
CA LYS A 121 40.67 -11.35 -28.06
C LYS A 121 41.13 -11.98 -29.39
N LYS A 122 40.99 -13.30 -29.51
CA LYS A 122 40.31 -13.99 -30.63
C LYS A 122 39.95 -15.41 -30.22
#